data_AF-A0A9K3DB10-F1
#
_entry.id   AF-A0A9K3DB10-F1
#
_cell.length_a   1.000
_cell.length_b   1.000
_cell.length_c   1.000
_cell.angle_alpha   90.00
_cell.angle_beta   90.00
_cell.angle_gamma   90.00
#
_symmetry.space_group_name_H-M   'P 1'
#
loop_
_entity.id
_entity.type
_entity.pdbx_description
1 polymer ?
#
loop_
_entity_poly.entity_id
_entity_poly.type
_entity_poly.pdbx_seq_one_letter_code
_entity_poly.pdbx_strand_id
1 'polypeptide(L)'
;FTVRELRAVVKGPMCWVRVGTCGSPQEHVSLGDIALGTDGYVSITRNPDGHGPNPVEGAARYWFSRPIKGDEQMHTLLEEELAKELPKGAIRKGVCGSACTFYSSQGRVLPHFND
;
A
#
# COMPACT_ATOMS: atom_id res chain seq x y z
N PHE A 1 -4.25 -15.08 -2.80
CA PHE A 1 -4.92 -16.13 -3.56
C PHE A 1 -4.80 -15.89 -5.06
N THR A 2 -5.46 -14.85 -5.62
CA THR A 2 -5.52 -14.53 -7.06
C THR A 2 -4.19 -14.62 -7.83
N VAL A 3 -3.12 -13.96 -7.37
CA VAL A 3 -1.83 -13.98 -8.08
C VAL A 3 -1.26 -15.40 -8.22
N ARG A 4 -1.41 -16.23 -7.19
CA ARG A 4 -0.90 -17.62 -7.21
C ARG A 4 -1.67 -18.48 -8.20
N GLU A 5 -2.98 -18.35 -8.23
CA GLU A 5 -3.84 -19.15 -9.11
C GLU A 5 -3.70 -18.75 -10.57
N LEU A 6 -3.67 -17.45 -10.86
CA LEU A 6 -3.45 -16.96 -12.22
C LEU A 6 -2.07 -17.38 -12.73
N ARG A 7 -1.03 -17.27 -11.88
CA ARG A 7 0.32 -17.72 -12.26
C ARG A 7 0.37 -19.22 -12.56
N ALA A 8 -0.44 -20.04 -11.90
CA ALA A 8 -0.47 -21.49 -12.10
C ALA A 8 -0.99 -21.91 -13.49
N VAL A 9 -1.82 -21.09 -14.14
CA VAL A 9 -2.46 -21.43 -15.42
C VAL A 9 -1.88 -20.69 -16.63
N VAL A 10 -1.18 -19.57 -16.42
CA VAL A 10 -0.52 -18.85 -17.51
C VAL A 10 0.82 -19.52 -17.84
N LYS A 11 1.12 -19.68 -19.13
CA LYS A 11 2.44 -20.11 -19.63
C LYS A 11 3.20 -18.90 -20.17
N GLY A 12 4.47 -18.75 -19.78
CA GLY A 12 5.32 -17.61 -20.18
C GLY A 12 5.30 -16.42 -19.21
N PRO A 13 5.97 -15.31 -19.57
CA PRO A 13 6.05 -14.11 -18.72
C PRO A 13 4.67 -13.54 -18.36
N MET A 14 4.56 -12.94 -17.17
CA MET A 14 3.36 -12.22 -16.73
C MET A 14 3.77 -10.86 -16.20
N CYS A 15 2.99 -9.84 -16.56
CA CYS A 15 3.02 -8.52 -15.93
C CYS A 15 1.76 -8.35 -15.08
N TRP A 16 1.91 -7.68 -13.94
CA TRP A 16 0.81 -7.42 -13.01
C TRP A 16 0.77 -5.94 -12.63
N VAL A 17 -0.37 -5.29 -12.89
CA VAL A 17 -0.65 -3.93 -12.45
C VAL A 17 -1.88 -3.97 -11.57
N ARG A 18 -1.76 -3.49 -10.32
CA ARG A 18 -2.90 -3.30 -9.43
C ARG A 18 -3.44 -1.89 -9.61
N VAL A 19 -4.66 -1.78 -10.12
CA VAL A 19 -5.43 -0.53 -10.11
C VAL A 19 -6.42 -0.59 -8.94
N GLY A 20 -6.45 0.44 -8.12
CA GLY A 20 -7.32 0.52 -6.96
C GLY A 20 -7.35 1.91 -6.35
N THR A 21 -8.03 2.04 -5.22
CA THR A 21 -8.12 3.28 -4.46
C THR A 21 -7.23 3.22 -3.22
N CYS A 22 -6.84 4.38 -2.70
CA CYS A 22 -6.11 4.53 -1.45
C CYS A 22 -6.50 5.82 -0.74
N GLY A 23 -6.16 5.90 0.55
CA GLY A 23 -6.10 7.17 1.28
C GLY A 23 -4.65 7.64 1.37
N SER A 24 -4.46 8.94 1.55
CA SER A 24 -3.16 9.54 1.83
C SER A 24 -3.25 10.37 3.11
N PRO A 25 -2.32 10.20 4.06
CA PRO A 25 -2.17 11.12 5.19
C PRO A 25 -1.34 12.37 4.82
N GLN A 26 -0.86 12.49 3.58
CA GLN A 26 0.02 13.56 3.15
C GLN A 26 -0.79 14.78 2.67
N GLU A 27 -0.51 15.95 3.24
CA GLU A 27 -1.24 17.20 2.94
C GLU A 27 -1.11 17.66 1.47
N HIS A 28 -0.02 17.29 0.81
CA HIS A 28 0.25 17.67 -0.58
C HIS A 28 -0.39 16.73 -1.61
N VAL A 29 -1.11 15.69 -1.17
CA VAL A 29 -1.81 14.74 -2.04
C VAL A 29 -3.30 15.05 -2.03
N SER A 30 -3.83 15.43 -3.18
CA SER A 30 -5.22 15.83 -3.36
C SER A 30 -6.13 14.64 -3.64
N LEU A 31 -7.43 14.80 -3.37
CA LEU A 31 -8.44 13.85 -3.84
C LEU A 31 -8.43 13.79 -5.37
N GLY A 32 -8.39 12.57 -5.91
CA GLY A 32 -8.31 12.33 -7.35
C GLY A 32 -6.88 12.20 -7.89
N ASP A 33 -5.85 12.51 -7.10
CA ASP A 33 -4.48 12.23 -7.48
C ASP A 33 -4.25 10.70 -7.61
N ILE A 34 -3.37 10.32 -8.54
CA ILE A 34 -2.94 8.93 -8.76
C ILE A 34 -1.63 8.70 -8.01
N ALA A 35 -1.64 7.77 -7.06
CA ALA A 35 -0.45 7.34 -6.33
C ALA A 35 0.26 6.20 -7.06
N LEU A 36 1.55 6.39 -7.37
CA LEU A 36 2.43 5.40 -7.96
C LEU A 36 3.54 5.03 -6.95
N GLY A 37 3.57 3.76 -6.54
CA GLY A 37 4.46 3.26 -5.48
C GLY A 37 5.91 3.03 -5.90
N THR A 38 6.55 4.03 -6.52
CA THR A 38 7.91 3.92 -7.09
C THR A 38 8.97 3.59 -6.05
N ASP A 39 8.79 4.07 -4.81
CA ASP A 39 9.76 3.86 -3.73
C ASP A 39 9.49 2.55 -2.95
N GLY A 40 8.48 1.81 -3.38
CA GLY A 40 8.14 0.48 -2.90
C GLY A 40 6.91 0.44 -2.00
N TYR A 41 6.59 -0.78 -1.59
CA TYR A 41 5.43 -1.11 -0.78
C TYR A 41 5.86 -1.68 0.57
N VAL A 42 5.29 -1.15 1.64
CA VAL A 42 5.47 -1.68 3.00
C VAL A 42 4.20 -2.37 3.46
N SER A 43 4.34 -3.48 4.17
CA SER A 43 3.22 -4.11 4.87
C SER A 43 3.14 -3.56 6.30
N ILE A 44 1.93 -3.15 6.70
CA ILE A 44 1.62 -2.68 8.04
C ILE A 44 0.68 -3.70 8.68
N THR A 45 1.17 -4.38 9.70
CA THR A 45 0.43 -5.45 10.38
C THR A 45 0.21 -5.11 11.84
N ARG A 46 -0.99 -5.33 12.34
CA ARG A 46 -1.29 -5.21 13.77
C ARG A 46 -0.57 -6.33 14.51
N ASN A 47 0.17 -6.00 15.57
CA ASN A 47 0.83 -6.97 16.43
C ASN A 47 -0.08 -7.32 17.62
N PRO A 48 -0.71 -8.51 17.67
CA PRO A 48 -1.57 -8.89 18.78
C PRO A 48 -0.91 -8.78 20.16
N ASP A 49 0.41 -9.03 20.28
CA ASP A 49 1.13 -8.98 21.55
C ASP A 49 1.28 -7.55 22.10
N GLY A 50 1.26 -6.54 21.23
CA GLY A 50 1.24 -5.13 21.61
C GLY A 50 -0.15 -4.62 22.01
N HIS A 51 -1.16 -5.50 21.97
CA HIS A 51 -2.56 -5.18 22.19
C HIS A 51 -3.22 -6.14 23.20
N GLY A 52 -4.45 -5.85 23.62
CA GLY A 52 -5.24 -6.73 24.50
C GLY A 52 -5.14 -6.38 25.98
N PRO A 53 -5.71 -7.21 26.86
CA PRO A 53 -5.81 -6.89 28.30
C PRO A 53 -4.46 -6.94 29.03
N ASN A 54 -3.50 -7.72 28.53
CA ASN A 54 -2.16 -7.87 29.09
C ASN A 54 -1.12 -7.75 27.96
N PRO A 55 -0.90 -6.54 27.41
CA PRO A 55 0.06 -6.37 26.33
C PRO A 55 1.47 -6.66 26.84
N VAL A 56 2.31 -7.24 25.98
CA VAL A 56 3.72 -7.46 26.29
C VAL A 56 4.42 -6.11 26.40
N GLU A 57 5.04 -5.85 27.55
CA GLU A 57 5.74 -4.60 27.79
C GLU A 57 6.82 -4.36 26.74
N GLY A 58 6.84 -3.17 26.15
CA GLY A 58 7.79 -2.80 25.09
C GLY A 58 7.48 -3.37 23.70
N ALA A 59 6.44 -4.19 23.53
CA ALA A 59 6.06 -4.68 22.22
C ALA A 59 5.45 -3.57 21.35
N ALA A 60 5.91 -3.46 20.10
CA ALA A 60 5.31 -2.54 19.13
C ALA A 60 3.87 -2.94 18.84
N ARG A 61 2.94 -1.96 18.75
CA ARG A 61 1.53 -2.22 18.40
C ARG A 61 1.32 -2.62 16.93
N TYR A 62 2.26 -2.23 16.08
CA TYR A 62 2.23 -2.46 14.65
C TYR A 62 3.63 -2.81 14.15
N TRP A 63 3.71 -3.76 13.22
CA TRP A 63 4.95 -4.09 12.52
C TRP A 63 4.92 -3.54 11.11
N PHE A 64 6.07 -3.04 10.68
CA PHE A 64 6.32 -2.54 9.35
C PHE A 64 7.33 -3.45 8.67
N SER A 65 7.01 -3.94 7.47
CA SER A 65 8.01 -4.63 6.65
C SER A 65 9.02 -3.62 6.08
N ARG A 66 10.16 -4.12 5.61
CA ARG A 66 11.00 -3.36 4.68
C ARG A 66 10.23 -3.08 3.38
N PRO A 67 10.52 -1.98 2.67
CA PRO A 67 9.90 -1.71 1.36
C PRO A 67 10.26 -2.78 0.33
N ILE A 68 9.27 -3.20 -0.44
CA ILE A 68 9.44 -4.08 -1.61
C ILE A 68 9.16 -3.26 -2.86
N LYS A 69 10.16 -3.16 -3.74
CA LYS A 69 10.02 -2.42 -5.00
C LYS A 69 9.32 -3.27 -6.06
N GLY A 70 8.54 -2.61 -6.90
CA GLY A 70 8.04 -3.17 -8.15
C GLY A 70 9.11 -3.17 -9.24
N ASP A 71 8.73 -3.62 -10.43
CA ASP A 71 9.59 -3.55 -11.61
C ASP A 71 9.75 -2.11 -12.09
N GLU A 72 11.00 -1.65 -12.28
CA GLU A 72 11.31 -0.26 -12.60
C GLU A 72 10.85 0.12 -14.01
N GLN A 73 11.03 -0.77 -14.99
CA GLN A 73 10.61 -0.52 -16.37
C GLN A 73 9.08 -0.36 -16.46
N MET A 74 8.34 -1.20 -15.75
CA MET A 74 6.88 -1.10 -15.68
C MET A 74 6.41 0.19 -15.02
N HIS A 75 7.09 0.68 -13.98
CA HIS A 75 6.76 1.98 -13.39
C HIS A 75 7.00 3.13 -14.36
N THR A 76 8.13 3.13 -15.09
CA THR A 76 8.40 4.15 -16.10
C THR A 76 7.34 4.16 -17.20
N LEU A 77 7.02 3.01 -17.78
CA LEU A 77 6.01 2.91 -18.83
C LEU A 77 4.63 3.37 -18.34
N LEU A 78 4.26 3.00 -17.10
CA LEU A 78 2.99 3.39 -16.53
C LEU A 78 2.92 4.89 -16.23
N GLU A 79 4.00 5.49 -15.70
CA GLU A 79 4.09 6.93 -15.48
C GLU A 79 3.96 7.71 -16.79
N GLU A 80 4.66 7.27 -17.84
CA GLU A 80 4.62 7.90 -19.17
C GLU A 80 3.23 7.84 -19.80
N GLU A 81 2.54 6.69 -19.74
CA GLU A 81 1.17 6.58 -20.26
C GLU A 81 0.18 7.41 -19.45
N LEU A 82 0.26 7.38 -18.12
CA LEU A 82 -0.61 8.19 -17.26
C LEU A 82 -0.41 9.69 -17.48
N ALA A 83 0.82 10.13 -17.73
CA ALA A 83 1.14 11.55 -17.95
C ALA A 83 0.54 12.12 -19.24
N LYS A 84 0.13 11.29 -20.19
CA LYS A 84 -0.56 11.72 -21.43
C LYS A 84 -2.03 12.06 -21.16
N GLU A 85 -2.66 11.34 -20.24
CA GLU A 85 -4.11 11.41 -19.98
C GLU A 85 -4.44 12.28 -18.76
N LEU A 86 -3.50 12.47 -17.84
CA LEU A 86 -3.74 13.18 -16.58
C LEU A 86 -3.21 14.61 -16.58
N PRO A 87 -3.85 15.54 -15.83
CA PRO A 87 -3.31 16.87 -15.61
C PRO A 87 -1.90 16.83 -15.02
N LYS A 88 -1.07 17.81 -15.38
CA LYS A 88 0.27 17.96 -14.79
C LYS A 88 0.16 18.04 -13.26
N GLY A 89 0.95 17.21 -12.57
CA GLY A 89 0.99 17.17 -11.11
C GLY A 89 -0.04 16.25 -10.45
N ALA A 90 -0.90 15.56 -11.22
CA ALA A 90 -1.85 14.59 -10.68
C ALA A 90 -1.22 13.24 -10.28
N ILE A 91 0.03 12.98 -10.69
CA ILE A 91 0.76 11.74 -10.34
C ILE A 91 1.63 12.01 -9.11
N ARG A 92 1.47 11.20 -8.06
CA ARG A 92 2.23 11.26 -6.81
C ARG A 92 3.09 10.02 -6.66
N LYS A 93 4.38 10.21 -6.43
CA LYS A 93 5.36 9.14 -6.27
C LYS A 93 5.77 9.01 -4.81
N GLY A 94 6.01 7.79 -4.35
CA GLY A 94 6.44 7.54 -2.98
C GLY A 94 6.29 6.09 -2.54
N VAL A 95 6.35 5.90 -1.22
CA VAL A 95 6.10 4.62 -0.56
C VAL A 95 4.59 4.43 -0.38
N CYS A 96 4.10 3.23 -0.70
CA CYS A 96 2.71 2.84 -0.42
C CYS A 96 2.63 1.87 0.76
N GLY A 97 1.63 2.05 1.64
CA GLY A 97 1.37 1.15 2.76
C GLY A 97 0.23 0.16 2.47
N SER A 98 0.47 -1.13 2.68
CA SER A 98 -0.55 -2.17 2.67
C SER A 98 -0.87 -2.59 4.10
N ALA A 99 -1.99 -2.09 4.61
CA ALA A 99 -2.48 -2.35 5.95
C ALA A 99 -3.29 -3.66 6.02
N CYS A 100 -3.11 -4.44 7.09
CA CYS A 100 -3.83 -5.72 7.28
C CYS A 100 -5.31 -5.52 7.64
N THR A 101 -5.70 -4.33 8.08
CA THR A 101 -7.09 -3.96 8.36
C THR A 101 -7.40 -2.60 7.71
N PHE A 102 -8.69 -2.36 7.45
CA PHE A 102 -9.16 -1.05 7.02
C PHE A 102 -9.21 -0.03 8.16
N TYR A 103 -9.12 -0.44 9.43
CA TYR A 103 -9.30 0.46 10.58
C TYR A 103 -7.98 0.67 11.32
N SER A 104 -7.70 -0.20 12.30
CA SER A 104 -6.54 -0.14 13.20
C SER A 104 -5.21 0.18 12.51
N SER A 105 -4.78 -0.64 11.53
CA SER A 105 -3.49 -0.47 10.85
C SER A 105 -3.47 0.67 9.82
N GLN A 106 -4.59 1.40 9.67
CA GLN A 106 -4.67 2.67 8.92
C GLN A 106 -4.87 3.87 9.85
N GLY A 107 -4.86 3.68 11.18
CA GLY A 107 -5.01 4.74 12.17
C GLY A 107 -6.41 5.36 12.20
N ARG A 108 -7.44 4.67 11.69
CA ARG A 108 -8.83 5.17 11.79
C ARG A 108 -9.33 5.01 13.23
N VAL A 109 -9.47 6.13 13.92
CA VAL A 109 -9.95 6.17 15.31
C VAL A 109 -11.46 5.91 15.36
N LEU A 110 -11.88 4.95 16.18
CA LEU A 110 -13.29 4.64 16.44
C LEU A 110 -13.56 4.60 17.96
N PRO A 111 -14.69 5.14 18.45
CA PRO A 111 -14.97 5.16 19.90
C PRO A 111 -15.07 3.78 20.57
N HIS A 112 -15.36 2.74 19.79
CA HIS A 112 -15.65 1.40 20.30
C HIS A 112 -14.43 0.46 20.35
N PHE A 113 -13.29 0.89 19.80
CA PHE A 113 -12.08 0.08 19.73
C PHE A 113 -10.89 0.88 20.25
N ASN A 114 -10.05 0.22 21.05
CA ASN A 114 -8.79 0.78 21.53
C ASN A 114 -7.66 0.08 20.78
N ASP A 115 -7.37 0.58 19.59
CA ASP A 115 -6.31 0.12 18.68
C ASP A 115 -5.10 1.08 18.59
#